data_AF-A0A6J4TSW0-F1
#
_entry.id   AF-A0A6J4TSW0-F1
#
_cell.length_a   1.000
_cell.length_b   1.000
_cell.length_c   1.000
_cell.angle_alpha   90.00
_cell.angle_beta   90.00
_cell.angle_gamma   90.00
#
_symmetry.space_group_name_H-M   'P 1'
#
loop_
_entity.id
_entity.type
_entity.pdbx_description
1 polymer ?
#
loop_
_entity_poly.entity_id
_entity_poly.type
_entity_poly.pdbx_seq_one_letter_code
_entity_poly.pdbx_strand_id
1 'polypeptide(L)'
;MLNSPQFAFGDEMANDLTLMCLQLNELNFPFIADYARRGLLPNFKKFFDRHGYVETTSEQEHRLANPWIQWPTVHTGLDYADHSVFRLGDIVKTSHPTIYDELERHGVKVAAMSAFNAVNRTKQAAFFVPDPWTDTRVDAPASVRRINDAFRQVTDDYAQNRISLKSIVNLVTGGAPNLKWTRLPDYLTETSKFVRGKKWMRAIVGDRLLADAFLTQVKLHKPGFATLFLNGGAHLQHHYMFSSSSYRGERRNPEWLVKSGDDPLLDVLKLYDQVLADAVDYANTLPNGRVVIVTGLHQEPHERETFYFRLKDEAEMLQELGIEFERSYRLMTEDFVLVFPDEAAAAEGERQILSIESFDTDPIFYRETGDEEVRTDATYHRVFHIENRGKDLYVQLRPTGKHIPETMKVRRGNLVVEDFGRRVDFAQYKNTHHHGTGYYADTAFRAGELPDAFPLRDLYPMFLAAFGIQHERQATMDPRLRSAIGLLPA
;
A
#
# COMPACT_ATOMS: atom_id res chain seq x y z
N MET A 1 28.04 34.48 20.62
CA MET A 1 28.71 33.31 20.02
C MET A 1 28.14 32.09 20.72
N LEU A 2 27.08 31.51 20.13
CA LEU A 2 26.38 30.35 20.66
C LEU A 2 26.92 29.14 19.90
N ASN A 3 27.48 28.18 20.64
CA ASN A 3 27.92 26.90 20.11
C ASN A 3 26.70 26.12 19.61
N SER A 4 26.63 25.88 18.31
CA SER A 4 25.81 24.81 17.72
C SER A 4 26.39 23.46 18.17
N PRO A 5 25.57 22.50 18.65
CA PRO A 5 26.08 21.16 18.92
C PRO A 5 26.38 20.48 17.58
N GLN A 6 27.67 20.30 17.28
CA GLN A 6 28.12 19.33 16.29
C GLN A 6 27.80 17.94 16.82
N PHE A 7 26.86 17.24 16.19
CA PHE A 7 26.70 15.80 16.40
C PHE A 7 27.91 15.10 15.79
N ALA A 8 28.88 14.75 16.62
CA ALA A 8 30.00 13.90 16.23
C ALA A 8 29.46 12.46 16.13
N PHE A 9 29.25 11.98 14.91
CA PHE A 9 28.96 10.57 14.62
C PHE A 9 30.23 9.74 14.88
N GLY A 10 30.42 9.26 16.10
CA GLY A 10 31.43 8.26 16.44
C GLY A 10 30.87 6.84 16.29
N ASP A 11 31.74 5.89 15.92
CA ASP A 11 31.43 4.46 15.72
C ASP A 11 30.67 3.80 16.90
N GLU A 12 30.76 4.35 18.11
CA GLU A 12 29.99 3.87 19.28
C GLU A 12 28.49 4.20 19.22
N MET A 13 28.05 5.28 18.55
CA MET A 13 26.61 5.62 18.45
C MET A 13 25.84 4.72 17.48
N ALA A 14 26.51 4.15 16.48
CA ALA A 14 25.88 3.30 15.47
C ALA A 14 25.30 1.99 16.06
N ASN A 15 25.85 1.51 17.19
CA ASN A 15 25.42 0.26 17.82
C ASN A 15 24.20 0.39 18.75
N ASP A 16 23.79 1.60 19.12
CA ASP A 16 22.71 1.85 20.09
C ASP A 16 21.44 2.49 19.50
N LEU A 17 21.45 2.84 18.20
CA LEU A 17 20.29 3.40 17.51
C LEU A 17 19.18 2.36 17.32
N THR A 18 17.95 2.72 17.72
CA THR A 18 16.73 2.03 17.30
C THR A 18 15.89 2.96 16.44
N LEU A 19 15.83 2.69 15.14
CA LEU A 19 15.02 3.44 14.17
C LEU A 19 13.77 2.63 13.80
N MET A 20 12.60 3.18 14.13
CA MET A 20 11.30 2.67 13.70
C MET A 20 10.76 3.49 12.53
N CYS A 21 10.53 2.85 11.38
CA CYS A 21 9.99 3.46 10.18
C CYS A 21 8.54 3.01 9.97
N LEU A 22 7.61 3.95 10.15
CA LEU A 22 6.19 3.79 9.90
C LEU A 22 5.91 4.10 8.42
N GLN A 23 5.68 3.06 7.65
CA GLN A 23 5.40 3.11 6.23
C GLN A 23 3.88 3.18 6.04
N LEU A 24 3.35 4.40 5.96
CA LEU A 24 1.91 4.67 5.85
C LEU A 24 1.55 4.83 4.39
N ASN A 25 1.06 3.76 3.76
CA ASN A 25 0.94 3.71 2.31
C ASN A 25 0.00 4.79 1.75
N GLU A 26 0.43 5.45 0.67
CA GLU A 26 -0.35 6.35 -0.20
C GLU A 26 -1.07 7.52 0.50
N LEU A 27 -0.70 7.87 1.73
CA LEU A 27 -1.43 8.89 2.49
C LEU A 27 -1.11 10.32 2.06
N ASN A 28 -2.13 11.16 2.02
CA ASN A 28 -1.97 12.59 1.80
C ASN A 28 -1.62 13.29 3.12
N PHE A 29 -0.35 13.59 3.36
CA PHE A 29 0.06 14.36 4.54
C PHE A 29 -0.64 15.73 4.66
N PRO A 30 -0.98 16.43 3.56
CA PRO A 30 -1.84 17.62 3.63
C PRO A 30 -3.21 17.37 4.29
N PHE A 31 -3.83 16.21 4.06
CA PHE A 31 -5.10 15.85 4.71
C PHE A 31 -4.90 15.62 6.20
N ILE A 32 -3.84 14.89 6.56
CA ILE A 32 -3.44 14.67 7.96
C ILE A 32 -3.20 16.02 8.66
N ALA A 33 -2.46 16.93 8.02
CA ALA A 33 -2.19 18.26 8.54
C ALA A 33 -3.46 19.10 8.73
N ASP A 34 -4.44 19.01 7.82
CA ASP A 34 -5.74 19.68 7.99
C ASP A 34 -6.54 19.13 9.18
N TYR A 35 -6.62 17.81 9.33
CA TYR A 35 -7.24 17.18 10.50
C TYR A 35 -6.51 17.53 11.80
N ALA A 36 -5.18 17.52 11.78
CA ALA A 36 -4.33 17.87 12.90
C ALA A 36 -4.54 19.33 13.35
N ARG A 37 -4.60 20.29 12.40
CA ARG A 37 -4.91 21.70 12.70
C ARG A 37 -6.29 21.89 13.31
N ARG A 38 -7.26 21.04 12.95
CA ARG A 38 -8.60 21.01 13.56
C ARG A 38 -8.66 20.30 14.93
N GLY A 39 -7.53 19.85 15.46
CA GLY A 39 -7.42 19.19 16.77
C GLY A 39 -7.89 17.74 16.77
N LEU A 40 -8.10 17.13 15.61
CA LEU A 40 -8.62 15.76 15.49
C LEU A 40 -7.52 14.69 15.54
N LEU A 41 -6.28 15.07 15.25
CA LEU A 41 -5.07 14.23 15.24
C LEU A 41 -3.96 14.90 16.08
N PRO A 42 -4.05 14.85 17.42
CA PRO A 42 -3.17 15.62 18.30
C PRO A 42 -1.71 15.16 18.26
N ASN A 43 -1.44 13.88 18.01
CA ASN A 43 -0.06 13.37 17.98
C ASN A 43 0.62 13.72 16.66
N PHE A 44 -0.08 13.60 15.53
CA PHE A 44 0.38 14.14 14.25
C PHE A 44 0.59 15.64 14.32
N LYS A 45 -0.32 16.39 14.98
CA LYS A 45 -0.12 17.83 15.20
C LYS A 45 1.20 18.09 15.91
N LYS A 46 1.42 17.47 17.07
CA LYS A 46 2.66 17.63 17.84
C LYS A 46 3.90 17.23 17.04
N PHE A 47 3.80 16.15 16.26
CA PHE A 47 4.89 15.63 15.44
C PHE A 47 5.24 16.61 14.32
N PHE A 48 4.27 17.01 13.49
CA PHE A 48 4.47 17.94 12.38
C PHE A 48 4.87 19.34 12.84
N ASP A 49 4.30 19.86 13.94
CA ASP A 49 4.71 21.16 14.48
C ASP A 49 6.20 21.18 14.88
N ARG A 50 6.71 20.04 15.38
CA ARG A 50 8.10 19.93 15.84
C ARG A 50 9.08 19.58 14.73
N HIS A 51 8.72 18.62 13.91
CA HIS A 51 9.61 17.94 12.96
C HIS A 51 9.35 18.33 11.50
N GLY A 52 8.17 18.89 11.20
CA GLY A 52 7.72 19.11 9.84
C GLY A 52 7.50 17.80 9.08
N TYR A 53 7.26 17.93 7.79
CA TYR A 53 7.37 16.88 6.80
C TYR A 53 7.79 17.52 5.48
N VAL A 54 8.36 16.73 4.58
CA VAL A 54 8.81 17.17 3.26
C VAL A 54 8.31 16.22 2.19
N GLU A 55 8.25 16.70 0.95
CA GLU A 55 7.80 15.90 -0.17
C GLU A 55 8.92 14.98 -0.67
N THR A 56 8.54 13.79 -1.11
CA THR A 56 9.41 12.96 -1.93
C THR A 56 8.89 12.93 -3.35
N THR A 57 9.79 12.83 -4.32
CA THR A 57 9.44 12.78 -5.73
C THR A 57 9.82 11.44 -6.33
N SER A 58 8.97 10.91 -7.19
CA SER A 58 9.23 9.68 -7.93
C SER A 58 9.02 9.85 -9.44
N GLU A 59 8.80 8.74 -10.15
CA GLU A 59 8.58 8.67 -11.58
C GLU A 59 7.47 9.62 -12.02
N GLN A 60 7.75 10.37 -13.09
CA GLN A 60 6.82 11.35 -13.65
C GLN A 60 5.70 10.70 -14.47
N GLU A 61 5.95 9.51 -15.04
CA GLU A 61 4.94 8.79 -15.81
C GLU A 61 3.88 8.19 -14.87
N HIS A 62 2.60 8.55 -15.07
CA HIS A 62 1.50 8.08 -14.22
C HIS A 62 1.47 6.55 -14.05
N ARG A 63 1.72 5.78 -15.12
CA ARG A 63 1.76 4.31 -15.09
C ARG A 63 2.85 3.74 -14.16
N LEU A 64 3.87 4.54 -13.84
CA LEU A 64 4.97 4.18 -12.95
C LEU A 64 4.73 4.64 -11.50
N ALA A 65 3.79 5.55 -11.27
CA ALA A 65 3.40 6.05 -9.96
C ALA A 65 2.53 5.05 -9.19
N ASN A 66 2.95 3.78 -9.08
CA ASN A 66 2.21 2.74 -8.38
C ASN A 66 2.94 2.27 -7.12
N PRO A 67 2.23 1.91 -6.03
CA PRO A 67 2.87 1.51 -4.77
C PRO A 67 3.82 0.34 -4.94
N TRP A 68 3.49 -0.63 -5.79
CA TRP A 68 4.36 -1.80 -6.04
C TRP A 68 5.63 -1.46 -6.85
N ILE A 69 5.77 -0.22 -7.33
CA ILE A 69 6.99 0.32 -7.95
C ILE A 69 7.74 1.20 -6.93
N GLN A 70 7.01 2.07 -6.23
CA GLN A 70 7.59 3.03 -5.28
C GLN A 70 8.23 2.38 -4.05
N TRP A 71 7.62 1.31 -3.51
CA TRP A 71 8.21 0.63 -2.36
C TRP A 71 9.53 -0.08 -2.69
N PRO A 72 9.67 -0.78 -3.84
CA PRO A 72 10.98 -1.19 -4.33
C PRO A 72 12.01 -0.06 -4.43
N THR A 73 11.62 1.15 -4.87
CA THR A 73 12.49 2.34 -4.86
C THR A 73 12.99 2.65 -3.44
N VAL A 74 12.11 2.67 -2.45
CA VAL A 74 12.48 2.86 -1.04
C VAL A 74 13.42 1.75 -0.54
N HIS A 75 13.12 0.49 -0.86
CA HIS A 75 13.87 -0.64 -0.36
C HIS A 75 15.25 -0.77 -1.00
N THR A 76 15.44 -0.35 -2.25
CA THR A 76 16.68 -0.59 -3.01
C THR A 76 17.51 0.67 -3.26
N GLY A 77 16.90 1.86 -3.11
CA GLY A 77 17.54 3.13 -3.47
C GLY A 77 17.74 3.31 -4.98
N LEU A 78 17.00 2.55 -5.78
CA LEU A 78 17.01 2.55 -7.26
C LEU A 78 15.72 3.20 -7.76
N ASP A 79 15.75 3.91 -8.89
CA ASP A 79 14.50 4.28 -9.58
C ASP A 79 13.98 3.08 -10.40
N TYR A 80 12.73 3.16 -10.88
CA TYR A 80 12.15 2.12 -11.73
C TYR A 80 13.05 1.69 -12.90
N ALA A 81 13.71 2.65 -13.56
CA ALA A 81 14.62 2.38 -14.68
C ALA A 81 15.76 1.42 -14.32
N ASP A 82 16.17 1.40 -13.04
CA ASP A 82 17.27 0.59 -12.54
C ASP A 82 16.76 -0.74 -11.94
N HIS A 83 15.72 -0.72 -11.10
CA HIS A 83 15.25 -1.94 -10.43
C HIS A 83 14.26 -2.77 -11.27
N SER A 84 13.60 -2.18 -12.26
CA SER A 84 12.68 -2.84 -13.21
C SER A 84 11.54 -3.67 -12.57
N VAL A 85 11.19 -3.40 -11.31
CA VAL A 85 10.09 -4.05 -10.61
C VAL A 85 8.81 -3.32 -10.98
N PHE A 86 7.96 -3.97 -11.76
CA PHE A 86 6.74 -3.35 -12.30
C PHE A 86 5.45 -3.88 -11.67
N ARG A 87 5.49 -5.03 -11.00
CA ARG A 87 4.29 -5.64 -10.39
C ARG A 87 4.48 -5.97 -8.92
N LEU A 88 3.35 -6.18 -8.28
CA LEU A 88 3.26 -6.67 -6.92
C LEU A 88 3.89 -8.07 -6.81
N GLY A 89 4.78 -8.24 -5.83
CA GLY A 89 5.52 -9.48 -5.60
C GLY A 89 6.73 -9.69 -6.52
N ASP A 90 6.91 -8.90 -7.58
CA ASP A 90 7.99 -9.11 -8.56
C ASP A 90 9.39 -8.88 -7.99
N ILE A 91 9.52 -8.23 -6.83
CA ILE A 91 10.82 -7.98 -6.20
C ILE A 91 11.65 -9.27 -6.01
N VAL A 92 10.98 -10.41 -5.82
CA VAL A 92 11.61 -11.73 -5.59
C VAL A 92 12.37 -12.23 -6.82
N LYS A 93 12.05 -11.70 -8.01
CA LYS A 93 12.70 -12.01 -9.29
C LYS A 93 14.00 -11.22 -9.49
N THR A 94 14.23 -10.20 -8.67
CA THR A 94 15.43 -9.38 -8.74
C THR A 94 16.54 -9.93 -7.85
N SER A 95 17.77 -9.43 -8.04
CA SER A 95 18.90 -9.68 -7.14
C SER A 95 19.37 -8.41 -6.42
N HIS A 96 18.67 -7.29 -6.60
CA HIS A 96 19.04 -6.02 -5.97
C HIS A 96 19.02 -6.14 -4.44
N PRO A 97 20.11 -5.75 -3.76
CA PRO A 97 20.10 -5.62 -2.32
C PRO A 97 19.05 -4.65 -1.84
N THR A 98 18.35 -5.04 -0.78
CA THR A 98 17.42 -4.16 -0.07
C THR A 98 18.11 -3.48 1.11
N ILE A 99 17.46 -2.48 1.70
CA ILE A 99 17.94 -1.77 2.89
C ILE A 99 18.13 -2.75 4.06
N TYR A 100 17.29 -3.77 4.16
CA TYR A 100 17.40 -4.83 5.15
C TYR A 100 18.69 -5.63 4.96
N ASP A 101 19.02 -5.98 3.72
CA ASP A 101 20.22 -6.75 3.38
C ASP A 101 21.51 -5.95 3.64
N GLU A 102 21.47 -4.64 3.36
CA GLU A 102 22.62 -3.75 3.52
C GLU A 102 22.90 -3.44 5.00
N LEU A 103 21.85 -3.15 5.77
CA LEU A 103 21.94 -2.91 7.21
C LEU A 103 22.42 -4.17 7.94
N GLU A 104 21.88 -5.36 7.62
CA GLU A 104 22.33 -6.60 8.26
C GLU A 104 23.79 -6.93 7.93
N ARG A 105 24.25 -6.65 6.69
CA ARG A 105 25.66 -6.81 6.31
C ARG A 105 26.60 -5.94 7.14
N HIS A 106 26.13 -4.81 7.65
CA HIS A 106 26.86 -3.92 8.56
C HIS A 106 26.57 -4.20 10.05
N GLY A 107 25.98 -5.35 10.37
CA GLY A 107 25.76 -5.78 11.76
C GLY A 107 24.51 -5.21 12.42
N VAL A 108 23.70 -4.42 11.70
CA VAL A 108 22.45 -3.89 12.23
C VAL A 108 21.40 -4.99 12.26
N LYS A 109 20.81 -5.23 13.43
CA LYS A 109 19.70 -6.19 13.57
C LYS A 109 18.42 -5.60 12.98
N VAL A 110 17.93 -6.17 11.88
CA VAL A 110 16.76 -5.64 11.15
C VAL A 110 15.46 -6.35 11.51
N ALA A 111 14.34 -5.64 11.39
CA ALA A 111 13.00 -6.19 11.51
C ALA A 111 12.04 -5.57 10.48
N ALA A 112 11.05 -6.35 10.03
CA ALA A 112 10.04 -5.87 9.09
C ALA A 112 8.68 -6.54 9.34
N MET A 113 7.62 -5.73 9.46
CA MET A 113 6.23 -6.19 9.56
C MET A 113 5.44 -5.75 8.33
N SER A 114 4.89 -6.73 7.60
CA SER A 114 4.11 -6.55 6.38
C SER A 114 4.87 -5.82 5.26
N ALA A 115 6.18 -6.06 5.14
CA ALA A 115 7.05 -5.34 4.21
C ALA A 115 6.55 -5.43 2.76
N PHE A 116 6.09 -4.32 2.20
CA PHE A 116 5.40 -4.28 0.92
C PHE A 116 6.36 -4.38 -0.27
N ASN A 117 6.14 -5.35 -1.13
CA ASN A 117 6.99 -5.71 -2.26
C ASN A 117 8.49 -5.75 -1.87
N ALA A 118 8.77 -6.39 -0.73
CA ALA A 118 10.12 -6.58 -0.20
C ALA A 118 10.44 -8.07 -0.02
N VAL A 119 11.65 -8.46 -0.40
CA VAL A 119 12.14 -9.83 -0.29
C VAL A 119 13.07 -9.97 0.91
N ASN A 120 12.92 -11.06 1.64
CA ASN A 120 13.75 -11.39 2.79
C ASN A 120 14.97 -12.21 2.36
N ARG A 121 16.12 -11.55 2.20
CA ARG A 121 17.42 -12.23 1.98
C ARG A 121 18.37 -12.11 3.17
N THR A 122 17.86 -11.62 4.29
CA THR A 122 18.60 -11.54 5.55
C THR A 122 19.09 -12.94 5.96
N LYS A 123 20.07 -13.04 6.86
CA LYS A 123 20.50 -14.30 7.46
C LYS A 123 19.80 -14.55 8.78
N GLN A 124 19.61 -13.50 9.58
CA GLN A 124 19.08 -13.52 10.93
C GLN A 124 18.33 -12.21 11.27
N ALA A 125 17.29 -11.87 10.52
CA ALA A 125 16.36 -10.82 10.93
C ALA A 125 15.78 -11.11 12.33
N ALA A 126 15.55 -10.06 13.12
CA ALA A 126 14.83 -10.15 14.38
C ALA A 126 13.42 -10.73 14.16
N PHE A 127 12.73 -10.17 13.17
CA PHE A 127 11.61 -10.79 12.49
C PHE A 127 11.44 -10.17 11.10
N PHE A 128 10.96 -10.92 10.13
CA PHE A 128 10.62 -10.45 8.80
C PHE A 128 9.34 -11.13 8.34
N VAL A 129 8.31 -10.33 8.11
CA VAL A 129 7.02 -10.76 7.59
C VAL A 129 6.72 -9.91 6.35
N PRO A 130 6.59 -10.52 5.17
CA PRO A 130 6.25 -9.79 3.95
C PRO A 130 4.79 -9.35 3.97
N ASP A 131 4.42 -8.48 3.03
CA ASP A 131 3.02 -8.32 2.68
C ASP A 131 2.37 -9.64 2.17
N PRO A 132 1.03 -9.72 2.08
CA PRO A 132 0.35 -10.93 1.65
C PRO A 132 0.72 -11.48 0.26
N TRP A 133 1.18 -10.63 -0.64
CA TRP A 133 1.36 -10.89 -2.06
C TRP A 133 2.81 -11.24 -2.44
N THR A 134 3.78 -10.90 -1.59
CA THR A 134 5.19 -11.20 -1.84
C THR A 134 5.57 -12.58 -1.27
N ASP A 135 5.87 -13.53 -2.16
CA ASP A 135 6.27 -14.88 -1.77
C ASP A 135 7.76 -14.97 -1.41
N THR A 136 8.06 -14.79 -0.13
CA THR A 136 9.43 -14.81 0.40
C THR A 136 9.50 -15.52 1.76
N ARG A 137 10.71 -15.84 2.20
CA ARG A 137 10.98 -16.44 3.51
C ARG A 137 10.42 -15.58 4.65
N VAL A 138 9.69 -16.22 5.57
CA VAL A 138 9.14 -15.59 6.78
C VAL A 138 9.96 -16.00 8.01
N ASP A 139 10.66 -15.05 8.60
CA ASP A 139 11.41 -15.26 9.84
C ASP A 139 10.68 -14.56 10.97
N ALA A 140 9.78 -15.22 11.71
CA ALA A 140 9.07 -14.53 12.79
C ALA A 140 8.68 -15.49 13.91
N PRO A 141 8.38 -15.04 15.13
CA PRO A 141 7.81 -15.91 16.14
C PRO A 141 6.50 -16.56 15.68
N ALA A 142 6.15 -17.71 16.25
CA ALA A 142 4.97 -18.47 15.84
C ALA A 142 3.66 -17.66 15.95
N SER A 143 3.55 -16.75 16.92
CA SER A 143 2.40 -15.86 17.05
C SER A 143 2.25 -14.92 15.84
N VAL A 144 3.36 -14.32 15.40
CA VAL A 144 3.37 -13.40 14.26
C VAL A 144 3.15 -14.15 12.94
N ARG A 145 3.73 -15.34 12.78
CA ARG A 145 3.44 -16.20 11.61
C ARG A 145 1.95 -16.50 11.46
N ARG A 146 1.24 -16.77 12.57
CA ARG A 146 -0.22 -16.98 12.53
C ARG A 146 -0.97 -15.73 12.10
N ILE A 147 -0.56 -14.54 12.55
CA ILE A 147 -1.12 -13.28 12.06
C ILE A 147 -0.92 -13.20 10.54
N ASN A 148 0.30 -13.39 10.05
CA ASN A 148 0.60 -13.37 8.61
C ASN A 148 -0.27 -14.35 7.81
N ASP A 149 -0.35 -15.60 8.25
CA ASP A 149 -1.14 -16.64 7.57
C ASP A 149 -2.63 -16.27 7.50
N ALA A 150 -3.16 -15.64 8.57
CA ALA A 150 -4.53 -15.16 8.56
C ALA A 150 -4.73 -13.98 7.60
N PHE A 151 -3.80 -13.03 7.56
CA PHE A 151 -3.87 -11.90 6.62
C PHE A 151 -3.76 -12.36 5.17
N ARG A 152 -2.85 -13.28 4.85
CA ARG A 152 -2.75 -13.89 3.51
C ARG A 152 -4.08 -14.50 3.08
N GLN A 153 -4.67 -15.36 3.90
CA GLN A 153 -5.95 -15.96 3.58
C GLN A 153 -7.09 -14.93 3.48
N VAL A 154 -7.13 -13.92 4.35
CA VAL A 154 -8.19 -12.90 4.31
C VAL A 154 -8.08 -12.03 3.05
N THR A 155 -6.86 -11.79 2.57
CA THR A 155 -6.60 -11.07 1.32
C THR A 155 -7.01 -11.92 0.11
N ASP A 156 -6.64 -13.21 0.08
CA ASP A 156 -7.02 -14.13 -0.99
C ASP A 156 -8.55 -14.33 -1.06
N ASP A 157 -9.20 -14.44 0.10
CA ASP A 157 -10.65 -14.63 0.23
C ASP A 157 -11.43 -13.32 0.36
N TYR A 158 -10.77 -12.16 0.19
CA TYR A 158 -11.44 -10.84 0.18
C TYR A 158 -12.53 -10.82 -0.89
N ALA A 159 -12.35 -11.58 -1.97
CA ALA A 159 -13.34 -11.79 -3.02
C ALA A 159 -14.63 -12.46 -2.53
N GLN A 160 -14.59 -13.30 -1.50
CA GLN A 160 -15.74 -14.08 -1.03
C GLN A 160 -16.34 -13.56 0.29
N ASN A 161 -15.77 -12.50 0.90
CA ASN A 161 -16.17 -11.98 2.22
C ASN A 161 -16.23 -13.07 3.32
N ARG A 162 -15.38 -14.10 3.23
CA ARG A 162 -15.35 -15.22 4.17
C ARG A 162 -13.99 -15.27 4.87
N ILE A 163 -14.02 -15.29 6.20
CA ILE A 163 -12.86 -15.58 7.02
C ILE A 163 -12.97 -17.05 7.43
N SER A 164 -11.99 -17.88 7.08
CA SER A 164 -12.01 -19.29 7.47
C SER A 164 -11.93 -19.43 8.99
N LEU A 165 -12.50 -20.51 9.56
CA LEU A 165 -12.36 -20.82 10.99
C LEU A 165 -10.89 -20.90 11.41
N LYS A 166 -10.03 -21.45 10.54
CA LYS A 166 -8.58 -21.49 10.75
C LYS A 166 -7.98 -20.09 10.88
N SER A 167 -8.39 -19.15 10.02
CA SER A 167 -7.94 -17.76 10.08
C SER A 167 -8.40 -17.07 11.36
N ILE A 168 -9.63 -17.31 11.83
CA ILE A 168 -10.11 -16.80 13.12
C ILE A 168 -9.23 -17.34 14.27
N VAL A 169 -8.97 -18.64 14.31
CA VAL A 169 -8.09 -19.26 15.32
C VAL A 169 -6.68 -18.67 15.24
N ASN A 170 -6.15 -18.46 14.04
CA ASN A 170 -4.86 -17.83 13.82
C ASN A 170 -4.82 -16.37 14.29
N LEU A 171 -5.86 -15.58 14.03
CA LEU A 171 -5.98 -14.21 14.53
C LEU A 171 -6.02 -14.16 16.05
N VAL A 172 -6.77 -15.07 16.70
CA VAL A 172 -6.86 -15.12 18.17
C VAL A 172 -5.53 -15.57 18.79
N THR A 173 -4.99 -16.70 18.34
CA THR A 173 -3.77 -17.30 18.93
C THR A 173 -2.49 -16.56 18.53
N GLY A 174 -2.49 -15.89 17.37
CA GLY A 174 -1.43 -15.00 16.93
C GLY A 174 -1.54 -13.61 17.56
N GLY A 175 -2.77 -13.09 17.71
CA GLY A 175 -3.04 -11.78 18.26
C GLY A 175 -2.89 -11.71 19.77
N ALA A 176 -3.42 -12.66 20.54
CA ALA A 176 -3.40 -12.60 22.02
C ALA A 176 -2.01 -12.33 22.64
N PRO A 177 -0.91 -12.94 22.16
CA PRO A 177 0.45 -12.63 22.65
C PRO A 177 0.99 -11.24 22.25
N ASN A 178 0.38 -10.64 21.24
CA ASN A 178 0.81 -9.40 20.58
C ASN A 178 -0.11 -8.21 20.88
N LEU A 179 -1.27 -8.44 21.50
CA LEU A 179 -2.25 -7.41 21.81
C LEU A 179 -1.72 -6.46 22.88
N LYS A 180 -1.94 -5.16 22.65
CA LYS A 180 -1.87 -4.18 23.74
C LYS A 180 -3.16 -4.26 24.54
N TRP A 181 -3.19 -5.05 25.61
CA TRP A 181 -4.40 -5.30 26.40
C TRP A 181 -5.10 -4.04 26.93
N THR A 182 -4.37 -2.96 27.14
CA THR A 182 -4.96 -1.66 27.51
C THR A 182 -5.83 -1.04 26.40
N ARG A 183 -5.69 -1.51 25.16
CA ARG A 183 -6.47 -1.12 23.97
C ARG A 183 -7.62 -2.09 23.65
N LEU A 184 -7.87 -3.10 24.47
CA LEU A 184 -8.99 -4.03 24.26
C LEU A 184 -10.36 -3.32 24.08
N PRO A 185 -10.68 -2.23 24.82
CA PRO A 185 -11.90 -1.46 24.57
C PRO A 185 -11.99 -0.87 23.15
N ASP A 186 -10.86 -0.50 22.55
CA ASP A 186 -10.80 0.03 21.18
C ASP A 186 -11.17 -1.08 20.18
N TYR A 187 -10.58 -2.27 20.32
CA TYR A 187 -10.94 -3.44 19.50
C TYR A 187 -12.44 -3.78 19.58
N LEU A 188 -13.00 -3.78 20.80
CA LEU A 188 -14.44 -4.03 21.00
C LEU A 188 -15.29 -2.94 20.33
N THR A 189 -14.88 -1.69 20.44
CA THR A 189 -15.58 -0.55 19.84
C THR A 189 -15.54 -0.61 18.32
N GLU A 190 -14.37 -0.84 17.73
CA GLU A 190 -14.16 -0.94 16.28
C GLU A 190 -14.91 -2.14 15.70
N THR A 191 -14.81 -3.30 16.34
CA THR A 191 -15.57 -4.51 15.95
C THR A 191 -17.07 -4.27 16.07
N SER A 192 -17.53 -3.58 17.12
CA SER A 192 -18.94 -3.25 17.28
C SER A 192 -19.43 -2.29 16.19
N LYS A 193 -18.61 -1.30 15.79
CA LYS A 193 -18.91 -0.42 14.64
C LYS A 193 -18.98 -1.21 13.33
N PHE A 194 -18.06 -2.15 13.11
CA PHE A 194 -18.08 -3.05 11.95
C PHE A 194 -19.41 -3.82 11.87
N VAL A 195 -19.81 -4.48 12.96
CA VAL A 195 -21.07 -5.25 13.03
C VAL A 195 -22.30 -4.37 12.81
N ARG A 196 -22.25 -3.08 13.20
CA ARG A 196 -23.31 -2.09 12.95
C ARG A 196 -23.30 -1.49 11.53
N GLY A 197 -22.49 -2.03 10.62
CA GLY A 197 -22.50 -1.67 9.20
C GLY A 197 -21.39 -0.74 8.76
N LYS A 198 -20.48 -0.30 9.65
CA LYS A 198 -19.28 0.47 9.27
C LYS A 198 -18.18 -0.46 8.74
N LYS A 199 -18.39 -0.99 7.52
CA LYS A 199 -17.56 -2.05 6.94
C LYS A 199 -16.07 -1.71 6.88
N TRP A 200 -15.70 -0.43 6.76
CA TRP A 200 -14.31 0.05 6.76
C TRP A 200 -13.54 -0.24 8.04
N MET A 201 -14.23 -0.46 9.17
CA MET A 201 -13.60 -0.81 10.44
C MET A 201 -12.82 -2.12 10.36
N ARG A 202 -13.11 -3.01 9.39
CA ARG A 202 -12.30 -4.21 9.14
C ARG A 202 -10.83 -3.85 8.86
N ALA A 203 -10.57 -2.83 8.04
CA ALA A 203 -9.21 -2.39 7.72
C ALA A 203 -8.52 -1.81 8.97
N ILE A 204 -9.25 -1.02 9.75
CA ILE A 204 -8.77 -0.40 10.99
C ILE A 204 -8.36 -1.46 12.03
N VAL A 205 -9.20 -2.47 12.26
CA VAL A 205 -8.88 -3.56 13.20
C VAL A 205 -7.65 -4.34 12.73
N GLY A 206 -7.52 -4.58 11.42
CA GLY A 206 -6.35 -5.24 10.84
C GLY A 206 -5.06 -4.45 11.08
N ASP A 207 -5.04 -3.18 10.72
CA ASP A 207 -3.88 -2.31 10.91
C ASP A 207 -3.53 -2.14 12.39
N ARG A 208 -4.52 -2.09 13.28
CA ARG A 208 -4.29 -2.04 14.74
C ARG A 208 -3.56 -3.30 15.21
N LEU A 209 -3.99 -4.47 14.77
CA LEU A 209 -3.34 -5.74 15.12
C LEU A 209 -1.91 -5.81 14.60
N LEU A 210 -1.65 -5.33 13.38
CA LEU A 210 -0.29 -5.24 12.81
C LEU A 210 0.59 -4.29 13.63
N ALA A 211 0.06 -3.12 14.01
CA ALA A 211 0.80 -2.13 14.79
C ALA A 211 1.11 -2.62 16.23
N ASP A 212 0.14 -3.24 16.90
CA ASP A 212 0.32 -3.83 18.23
C ASP A 212 1.35 -4.97 18.20
N ALA A 213 1.26 -5.86 17.20
CA ALA A 213 2.24 -6.92 16.99
C ALA A 213 3.63 -6.34 16.72
N PHE A 214 3.75 -5.36 15.82
CA PHE A 214 5.01 -4.72 15.52
C PHE A 214 5.67 -4.14 16.77
N LEU A 215 4.97 -3.30 17.53
CA LEU A 215 5.55 -2.69 18.73
C LEU A 215 5.88 -3.72 19.81
N THR A 216 5.06 -4.77 19.98
CA THR A 216 5.37 -5.87 20.90
C THR A 216 6.66 -6.58 20.51
N GLN A 217 6.82 -6.90 19.23
CA GLN A 217 7.98 -7.62 18.71
C GLN A 217 9.24 -6.75 18.70
N VAL A 218 9.13 -5.46 18.38
CA VAL A 218 10.23 -4.51 18.49
C VAL A 218 10.72 -4.42 19.94
N LYS A 219 9.82 -4.30 20.92
CA LYS A 219 10.18 -4.27 22.35
C LYS A 219 10.88 -5.54 22.82
N LEU A 220 10.42 -6.69 22.32
CA LEU A 220 10.98 -8.00 22.66
C LEU A 220 12.35 -8.24 22.05
N HIS A 221 12.50 -7.93 20.76
CA HIS A 221 13.69 -8.31 20.00
C HIS A 221 14.74 -7.20 19.86
N LYS A 222 14.37 -5.96 20.17
CA LYS A 222 15.22 -4.75 20.12
C LYS A 222 16.05 -4.66 18.83
N PRO A 223 15.42 -4.67 17.64
CA PRO A 223 16.14 -4.43 16.39
C PRO A 223 16.70 -3.00 16.35
N GLY A 224 17.82 -2.81 15.64
CA GLY A 224 18.35 -1.47 15.36
C GLY A 224 17.54 -0.75 14.28
N PHE A 225 16.99 -1.49 13.30
CA PHE A 225 16.11 -0.94 12.26
C PHE A 225 14.84 -1.78 12.16
N ALA A 226 13.66 -1.14 12.24
CA ALA A 226 12.38 -1.82 12.20
C ALA A 226 11.37 -1.09 11.32
N THR A 227 10.72 -1.79 10.39
CA THR A 227 9.69 -1.22 9.52
C THR A 227 8.31 -1.79 9.83
N LEU A 228 7.30 -0.93 9.81
CA LEU A 228 5.88 -1.30 9.86
C LEU A 228 5.17 -0.71 8.66
N PHE A 229 4.65 -1.55 7.78
CA PHE A 229 3.83 -1.12 6.66
C PHE A 229 2.34 -1.26 6.98
N LEU A 230 1.58 -0.20 6.76
CA LEU A 230 0.13 -0.16 6.96
C LEU A 230 -0.56 0.33 5.68
N ASN A 231 -1.53 -0.44 5.21
CA ASN A 231 -2.23 -0.20 3.93
C ASN A 231 -3.69 0.23 4.10
N GLY A 232 -4.28 0.09 5.28
CA GLY A 232 -5.69 0.43 5.51
C GLY A 232 -6.00 1.90 5.18
N GLY A 233 -5.05 2.80 5.42
CA GLY A 233 -5.12 4.22 5.04
C GLY A 233 -5.31 4.42 3.54
N ALA A 234 -4.40 3.86 2.73
CA ALA A 234 -4.48 3.87 1.26
C ALA A 234 -5.82 3.32 0.76
N HIS A 235 -6.22 2.16 1.28
CA HIS A 235 -7.48 1.52 0.91
C HIS A 235 -8.68 2.42 1.23
N LEU A 236 -8.77 2.96 2.45
CA LEU A 236 -9.90 3.82 2.80
C LEU A 236 -9.87 5.15 2.04
N GLN A 237 -8.70 5.67 1.69
CA GLN A 237 -8.60 6.88 0.88
C GLN A 237 -9.11 6.63 -0.55
N HIS A 238 -8.72 5.51 -1.18
CA HIS A 238 -9.21 5.07 -2.50
C HIS A 238 -10.74 4.91 -2.57
N HIS A 239 -11.36 4.48 -1.48
CA HIS A 239 -12.81 4.20 -1.43
C HIS A 239 -13.64 5.33 -0.80
N TYR A 240 -13.03 6.22 -0.01
CA TYR A 240 -13.78 7.17 0.83
C TYR A 240 -13.23 8.61 0.85
N MET A 241 -12.22 8.97 0.03
CA MET A 241 -11.70 10.35 0.00
C MET A 241 -12.80 11.41 -0.15
N PHE A 242 -13.83 11.19 -0.98
CA PHE A 242 -14.90 12.19 -1.17
C PHE A 242 -15.82 12.39 0.04
N SER A 243 -15.71 11.57 1.08
CA SER A 243 -16.38 11.76 2.37
C SER A 243 -15.49 12.42 3.41
N SER A 244 -14.19 12.57 3.11
CA SER A 244 -13.25 13.22 4.01
C SER A 244 -13.65 14.67 4.23
N SER A 245 -13.74 15.06 5.50
CA SER A 245 -13.91 16.47 5.85
C SER A 245 -12.65 17.31 5.60
N SER A 246 -11.53 16.73 5.15
CA SER A 246 -10.36 17.44 4.62
C SER A 246 -10.43 17.64 3.10
N TYR A 247 -11.25 16.87 2.38
CA TYR A 247 -11.48 17.06 0.96
C TYR A 247 -12.25 18.36 0.70
N ARG A 248 -11.87 19.09 -0.35
CA ARG A 248 -12.43 20.41 -0.70
C ARG A 248 -13.03 20.48 -2.11
N GLY A 249 -12.97 19.39 -2.88
CA GLY A 249 -13.55 19.34 -4.22
C GLY A 249 -15.07 19.12 -4.21
N GLU A 250 -15.65 18.95 -5.40
CA GLU A 250 -17.10 18.95 -5.60
C GLU A 250 -17.74 17.56 -5.42
N ARG A 251 -17.01 16.48 -5.73
CA ARG A 251 -17.52 15.09 -5.68
C ARG A 251 -17.89 14.64 -4.27
N ARG A 252 -18.88 13.76 -4.16
CA ARG A 252 -19.28 13.15 -2.87
C ARG A 252 -19.48 11.66 -3.08
N ASN A 253 -19.18 10.88 -2.05
CA ASN A 253 -19.58 9.48 -2.06
C ASN A 253 -21.10 9.39 -1.98
N PRO A 254 -21.71 8.41 -2.66
CA PRO A 254 -23.14 8.18 -2.57
C PRO A 254 -23.53 7.58 -1.21
N GLU A 255 -24.75 7.87 -0.75
CA GLU A 255 -25.29 7.42 0.56
C GLU A 255 -25.31 5.90 0.74
N TRP A 256 -25.45 5.13 -0.35
CA TRP A 256 -25.41 3.68 -0.30
C TRP A 256 -24.02 3.13 0.02
N LEU A 257 -22.96 3.90 -0.25
CA LEU A 257 -21.56 3.53 0.01
C LEU A 257 -21.14 3.90 1.44
N VAL A 258 -21.46 5.12 1.86
CA VAL A 258 -21.16 5.66 3.19
C VAL A 258 -22.19 6.73 3.54
N LYS A 259 -22.68 6.69 4.78
CA LYS A 259 -23.68 7.64 5.26
C LYS A 259 -23.10 9.04 5.36
N SER A 260 -23.90 10.06 5.06
CA SER A 260 -23.49 11.44 5.30
C SER A 260 -23.03 11.66 6.76
N GLY A 261 -21.91 12.38 6.90
CA GLY A 261 -21.27 12.67 8.18
C GLY A 261 -20.26 11.62 8.66
N ASP A 262 -20.25 10.40 8.09
CA ASP A 262 -19.19 9.44 8.36
C ASP A 262 -17.93 9.77 7.55
N ASP A 263 -16.78 9.76 8.22
CA ASP A 263 -15.47 10.06 7.65
C ASP A 263 -14.52 8.86 7.87
N PRO A 264 -14.59 7.82 7.03
CA PRO A 264 -13.77 6.61 7.16
C PRO A 264 -12.26 6.89 7.13
N LEU A 265 -11.84 7.90 6.37
CA LEU A 265 -10.44 8.30 6.30
C LEU A 265 -9.98 8.88 7.64
N LEU A 266 -10.77 9.76 8.26
CA LEU A 266 -10.48 10.24 9.61
C LEU A 266 -10.46 9.10 10.64
N ASP A 267 -11.36 8.13 10.54
CA ASP A 267 -11.41 7.00 11.46
C ASP A 267 -10.09 6.20 11.46
N VAL A 268 -9.49 5.92 10.29
CA VAL A 268 -8.18 5.25 10.22
C VAL A 268 -7.03 6.18 10.60
N LEU A 269 -7.08 7.47 10.25
CA LEU A 269 -6.05 8.42 10.66
C LEU A 269 -5.99 8.59 12.19
N LYS A 270 -7.12 8.45 12.90
CA LYS A 270 -7.14 8.40 14.37
C LYS A 270 -6.43 7.18 14.94
N LEU A 271 -6.53 6.02 14.28
CA LEU A 271 -5.71 4.86 14.63
C LEU A 271 -4.23 5.20 14.40
N TYR A 272 -3.87 5.74 13.24
CA TYR A 272 -2.47 6.03 12.91
C TYR A 272 -1.87 7.11 13.83
N ASP A 273 -2.68 8.07 14.29
CA ASP A 273 -2.29 9.05 15.30
C ASP A 273 -1.89 8.37 16.63
N GLN A 274 -2.61 7.31 17.02
CA GLN A 274 -2.27 6.50 18.19
C GLN A 274 -1.03 5.63 17.95
N VAL A 275 -0.90 5.04 16.77
CA VAL A 275 0.28 4.23 16.40
C VAL A 275 1.55 5.10 16.44
N LEU A 276 1.47 6.32 15.90
CA LEU A 276 2.55 7.30 15.97
C LEU A 276 2.91 7.64 17.42
N ALA A 277 1.90 7.90 18.26
CA ALA A 277 2.12 8.18 19.67
C ALA A 277 2.83 7.02 20.37
N ASP A 278 2.35 5.79 20.17
CA ASP A 278 2.90 4.60 20.80
C ASP A 278 4.35 4.30 20.35
N ALA A 279 4.68 4.60 19.08
CA ALA A 279 6.04 4.50 18.55
C ALA A 279 6.96 5.57 19.14
N VAL A 280 6.52 6.83 19.16
CA VAL A 280 7.30 7.96 19.73
C VAL A 280 7.52 7.77 21.23
N ASP A 281 6.50 7.34 21.97
CA ASP A 281 6.60 7.07 23.40
C ASP A 281 7.62 5.98 23.68
N TYR A 282 7.63 4.89 22.90
CA TYR A 282 8.65 3.86 23.05
C TYR A 282 10.04 4.36 22.66
N ALA A 283 10.19 5.08 21.55
CA ALA A 283 11.47 5.66 21.14
C ALA A 283 12.07 6.57 22.22
N ASN A 284 11.25 7.36 22.91
CA ASN A 284 11.69 8.21 24.03
C ASN A 284 12.18 7.42 25.26
N THR A 285 11.90 6.12 25.36
CA THR A 285 12.47 5.25 26.42
C THR A 285 13.85 4.71 26.08
N LEU A 286 14.29 4.85 24.83
CA LEU A 286 15.55 4.34 24.34
C LEU A 286 16.61 5.47 24.36
N PRO A 287 17.90 5.15 24.59
CA PRO A 287 18.96 6.14 24.56
C PRO A 287 19.01 6.92 23.24
N ASN A 288 18.90 6.20 22.12
CA ASN A 288 18.91 6.73 20.76
C ASN A 288 17.70 6.20 19.98
N GLY A 289 16.48 6.49 20.44
CA GLY A 289 15.26 6.14 19.72
C GLY A 289 14.90 7.16 18.63
N ARG A 290 14.59 6.68 17.42
CA ARG A 290 14.19 7.51 16.27
C ARG A 290 12.93 6.95 15.63
N VAL A 291 11.99 7.82 15.29
CA VAL A 291 10.77 7.48 14.54
C VAL A 291 10.76 8.25 13.23
N VAL A 292 10.47 7.51 12.16
CA VAL A 292 10.32 8.03 10.80
C VAL A 292 8.93 7.67 10.29
N ILE A 293 8.31 8.56 9.53
CA ILE A 293 7.07 8.31 8.79
C ILE A 293 7.37 8.49 7.30
N VAL A 294 7.01 7.50 6.51
CA VAL A 294 7.24 7.49 5.06
C VAL A 294 5.95 7.12 4.33
N THR A 295 5.70 7.80 3.22
CA THR A 295 4.86 7.29 2.14
C THR A 295 5.59 7.43 0.81
N GLY A 296 5.55 6.39 -0.01
CA GLY A 296 6.22 6.38 -1.32
C GLY A 296 5.53 7.25 -2.38
N LEU A 297 4.24 7.50 -2.21
CA LEU A 297 3.38 8.26 -3.11
C LEU A 297 2.14 8.75 -2.36
N HIS A 298 1.23 9.44 -3.04
CA HIS A 298 -0.08 9.80 -2.49
C HIS A 298 -1.19 9.63 -3.53
N GLN A 299 -2.42 9.97 -3.16
CA GLN A 299 -3.56 9.84 -4.06
C GLN A 299 -4.20 11.20 -4.36
N GLU A 300 -4.64 11.37 -5.60
CA GLU A 300 -5.37 12.56 -6.04
C GLU A 300 -6.86 12.26 -6.25
N PRO A 301 -7.75 13.25 -6.02
CA PRO A 301 -9.17 13.12 -6.30
C PRO A 301 -9.43 12.67 -7.74
N HIS A 302 -10.17 11.58 -7.90
CA HIS A 302 -10.55 11.07 -9.21
C HIS A 302 -11.46 12.06 -9.93
N GLU A 303 -11.09 12.42 -11.15
CA GLU A 303 -11.67 13.51 -11.92
C GLU A 303 -13.10 13.21 -12.39
N ARG A 304 -13.41 11.94 -12.64
CA ARG A 304 -14.71 11.48 -13.16
C ARG A 304 -15.38 10.42 -12.30
N GLU A 305 -16.66 10.16 -12.56
CA GLU A 305 -17.38 9.08 -11.87
C GLU A 305 -16.95 7.73 -12.46
N THR A 306 -16.50 6.80 -11.62
CA THR A 306 -15.89 5.56 -12.10
C THR A 306 -16.21 4.40 -11.17
N PHE A 307 -16.88 3.41 -11.74
CA PHE A 307 -17.25 2.17 -11.10
C PHE A 307 -16.41 1.04 -11.70
N TYR A 308 -15.80 0.25 -10.81
CA TYR A 308 -15.14 -0.98 -11.16
C TYR A 308 -16.03 -2.15 -10.78
N PHE A 309 -16.09 -3.10 -11.69
CA PHE A 309 -16.80 -4.36 -11.53
C PHE A 309 -15.83 -5.50 -11.78
N ARG A 310 -16.13 -6.67 -11.24
CA ARG A 310 -15.35 -7.89 -11.45
C ARG A 310 -16.27 -9.05 -11.75
N LEU A 311 -15.74 -10.10 -12.38
CA LEU A 311 -16.52 -11.33 -12.60
C LEU A 311 -16.65 -12.13 -11.30
N LYS A 312 -17.81 -12.76 -11.13
CA LYS A 312 -18.09 -13.73 -10.06
C LYS A 312 -17.39 -15.05 -10.30
N ASP A 313 -17.30 -15.45 -11.56
CA ASP A 313 -16.52 -16.60 -12.06
C ASP A 313 -16.01 -16.26 -13.46
N GLU A 314 -14.74 -15.87 -13.54
CA GLU A 314 -14.08 -15.54 -14.80
C GLU A 314 -13.90 -16.76 -15.71
N ALA A 315 -13.72 -17.95 -15.12
CA ALA A 315 -13.43 -19.14 -15.90
C ALA A 315 -14.69 -19.66 -16.58
N GLU A 316 -15.77 -19.81 -15.82
CA GLU A 316 -17.08 -20.24 -16.32
C GLU A 316 -17.56 -19.33 -17.45
N MET A 317 -17.51 -18.00 -17.23
CA MET A 317 -18.00 -17.04 -18.21
C MET A 317 -17.20 -17.06 -19.53
N LEU A 318 -15.87 -17.07 -19.45
CA LEU A 318 -15.03 -17.07 -20.65
C LEU A 318 -15.12 -18.41 -21.41
N GLN A 319 -15.28 -19.52 -20.70
CA GLN A 319 -15.51 -20.85 -21.30
C GLN A 319 -16.86 -20.93 -22.01
N GLU A 320 -17.94 -20.34 -21.48
CA GLU A 320 -19.24 -20.23 -22.19
C GLU A 320 -19.13 -19.43 -23.48
N LEU A 321 -18.25 -18.43 -23.49
CA LEU A 321 -17.91 -17.68 -24.70
C LEU A 321 -16.91 -18.42 -25.58
N GLY A 322 -16.54 -19.67 -25.27
CA GLY A 322 -15.69 -20.54 -26.10
C GLY A 322 -14.22 -20.12 -26.13
N ILE A 323 -13.69 -19.58 -25.03
CA ILE A 323 -12.28 -19.22 -24.86
C ILE A 323 -11.60 -20.30 -24.05
N GLU A 324 -10.54 -20.88 -24.60
CA GLU A 324 -9.76 -21.94 -23.96
C GLU A 324 -8.46 -21.37 -23.37
N PHE A 325 -8.16 -21.75 -22.14
CA PHE A 325 -6.94 -21.39 -21.40
C PHE A 325 -6.62 -22.50 -20.39
N GLU A 326 -5.37 -22.59 -19.93
CA GLU A 326 -4.94 -23.64 -18.99
C GLU A 326 -5.45 -23.40 -17.57
N ARG A 327 -5.36 -22.16 -17.11
CA ARG A 327 -5.81 -21.74 -15.78
C ARG A 327 -6.10 -20.24 -15.73
N SER A 328 -6.95 -19.86 -14.79
CA SER A 328 -7.16 -18.46 -14.40
C SER A 328 -6.84 -18.28 -12.92
N TYR A 329 -6.48 -17.06 -12.53
CA TYR A 329 -6.40 -16.66 -11.12
C TYR A 329 -6.62 -15.16 -10.97
N ARG A 330 -7.21 -14.77 -9.85
CA ARG A 330 -7.52 -13.35 -9.55
C ARG A 330 -6.33 -12.60 -8.99
N LEU A 331 -6.38 -11.29 -9.20
CA LEU A 331 -5.52 -10.32 -8.54
C LEU A 331 -6.33 -9.54 -7.49
N MET A 332 -5.92 -8.32 -7.12
CA MET A 332 -6.42 -7.66 -5.91
C MET A 332 -7.86 -7.13 -6.01
N THR A 333 -8.32 -6.69 -7.18
CA THR A 333 -9.57 -5.92 -7.28
C THR A 333 -10.48 -6.42 -8.41
N GLU A 334 -10.36 -5.85 -9.60
CA GLU A 334 -11.19 -6.10 -10.79
C GLU A 334 -10.53 -7.00 -11.84
N ASP A 335 -9.29 -7.37 -11.58
CA ASP A 335 -8.34 -7.92 -12.51
C ASP A 335 -8.03 -9.40 -12.24
N PHE A 336 -7.70 -10.12 -13.30
CA PHE A 336 -7.33 -11.53 -13.26
C PHE A 336 -6.33 -11.85 -14.36
N VAL A 337 -5.66 -12.98 -14.22
CA VAL A 337 -4.70 -13.49 -15.20
C VAL A 337 -5.21 -14.80 -15.78
N LEU A 338 -5.12 -14.91 -17.09
CA LEU A 338 -5.32 -16.15 -17.85
C LEU A 338 -3.96 -16.65 -18.32
N VAL A 339 -3.72 -17.94 -18.15
CA VAL A 339 -2.49 -18.60 -18.60
C VAL A 339 -2.81 -19.51 -19.76
N PHE A 340 -2.07 -19.37 -20.85
CA PHE A 340 -2.21 -20.14 -22.07
C PHE A 340 -0.99 -21.07 -22.25
N PRO A 341 -1.13 -22.13 -23.07
CA PRO A 341 -0.04 -23.06 -23.33
C PRO A 341 1.19 -22.41 -23.96
N ASP A 342 0.96 -21.44 -24.85
CA ASP A 342 2.00 -20.69 -25.55
C ASP A 342 1.52 -19.28 -25.95
N GLU A 343 2.45 -18.48 -26.47
CA GLU A 343 2.20 -17.09 -26.89
C GLU A 343 1.21 -17.00 -28.07
N ALA A 344 1.15 -18.02 -28.94
CA ALA A 344 0.24 -18.02 -30.08
C ALA A 344 -1.21 -18.24 -29.62
N ALA A 345 -1.41 -19.15 -28.67
CA ALA A 345 -2.70 -19.36 -28.00
C ALA A 345 -3.12 -18.13 -27.20
N ALA A 346 -2.20 -17.48 -26.47
CA ALA A 346 -2.48 -16.23 -25.78
C ALA A 346 -2.90 -15.11 -26.76
N ALA A 347 -2.21 -14.95 -27.89
CA ALA A 347 -2.56 -13.95 -28.89
C ALA A 347 -3.94 -14.20 -29.54
N GLU A 348 -4.34 -15.47 -29.71
CA GLU A 348 -5.71 -15.81 -30.15
C GLU A 348 -6.73 -15.52 -29.04
N GLY A 349 -6.46 -15.92 -27.79
CA GLY A 349 -7.29 -15.59 -26.65
C GLY A 349 -7.51 -14.09 -26.49
N GLU A 350 -6.47 -13.29 -26.67
CA GLU A 350 -6.54 -11.83 -26.66
C GLU A 350 -7.52 -11.29 -27.72
N ARG A 351 -7.39 -11.75 -28.98
CA ARG A 351 -8.33 -11.36 -30.06
C ARG A 351 -9.77 -11.73 -29.72
N GLN A 352 -9.98 -12.93 -29.18
CA GLN A 352 -11.31 -13.42 -28.82
C GLN A 352 -11.93 -12.61 -27.68
N ILE A 353 -11.19 -12.36 -26.60
CA ILE A 353 -11.67 -11.61 -25.44
C ILE A 353 -11.92 -10.14 -25.82
N LEU A 354 -11.06 -9.51 -26.63
CA LEU A 354 -11.27 -8.14 -27.12
C LEU A 354 -12.50 -7.99 -28.04
N SER A 355 -12.99 -9.09 -28.61
CA SER A 355 -14.22 -9.10 -29.42
C SER A 355 -15.50 -9.23 -28.59
N ILE A 356 -15.40 -9.45 -27.28
CA ILE A 356 -16.56 -9.53 -26.39
C ILE A 356 -17.15 -8.13 -26.21
N GLU A 357 -18.43 -8.00 -26.55
CA GLU A 357 -19.14 -6.74 -26.52
C GLU A 357 -20.53 -6.87 -25.88
N SER A 358 -20.97 -5.80 -25.21
CA SER A 358 -22.38 -5.59 -24.91
C SER A 358 -23.14 -5.23 -26.18
N PHE A 359 -24.39 -5.67 -26.29
CA PHE A 359 -25.18 -5.43 -27.50
C PHE A 359 -26.63 -5.06 -27.24
N ASP A 360 -27.09 -5.15 -25.99
CA ASP A 360 -28.47 -4.86 -25.58
C ASP A 360 -28.59 -3.61 -24.69
N THR A 361 -27.49 -2.89 -24.50
CA THR A 361 -27.43 -1.62 -23.77
C THR A 361 -26.66 -0.57 -24.55
N ASP A 362 -26.84 0.70 -24.18
CA ASP A 362 -25.92 1.77 -24.57
C ASP A 362 -24.47 1.40 -24.18
N PRO A 363 -23.46 1.96 -24.87
CA PRO A 363 -22.06 1.78 -24.47
C PRO A 363 -21.84 2.46 -23.11
N ILE A 364 -21.42 1.69 -22.11
CA ILE A 364 -21.21 2.17 -20.73
C ILE A 364 -19.79 2.02 -20.22
N PHE A 365 -18.96 1.23 -20.91
CA PHE A 365 -17.57 0.98 -20.53
C PHE A 365 -16.68 2.09 -21.06
N TYR A 366 -15.79 2.65 -20.24
CA TYR A 366 -14.84 3.64 -20.73
C TYR A 366 -13.86 3.04 -21.76
N ARG A 367 -13.51 3.85 -22.76
CA ARG A 367 -12.60 3.47 -23.86
C ARG A 367 -11.18 3.21 -23.36
N GLU A 368 -10.74 3.96 -22.38
CA GLU A 368 -9.50 3.76 -21.67
C GLU A 368 -9.72 2.92 -20.40
N THR A 369 -8.62 2.42 -19.86
CA THR A 369 -8.61 1.73 -18.57
C THR A 369 -7.92 2.52 -17.50
N GLY A 370 -7.98 1.98 -16.27
CA GLY A 370 -7.29 2.59 -15.14
C GLY A 370 -5.83 2.87 -15.49
N ASP A 371 -5.37 4.03 -15.04
CA ASP A 371 -3.99 4.53 -15.11
C ASP A 371 -3.52 5.25 -16.39
N GLU A 372 -4.44 5.63 -17.28
CA GLU A 372 -4.16 6.68 -18.26
C GLU A 372 -4.09 8.07 -17.60
N GLU A 373 -3.13 8.89 -18.05
CA GLU A 373 -2.90 10.26 -17.60
C GLU A 373 -4.07 11.20 -17.98
N VAL A 374 -4.71 10.94 -19.13
CA VAL A 374 -5.85 11.73 -19.61
C VAL A 374 -7.04 10.80 -19.83
N ARG A 375 -8.05 10.89 -18.95
CA ARG A 375 -9.28 10.10 -19.06
C ARG A 375 -10.35 10.85 -19.86
N THR A 376 -11.13 10.13 -20.66
CA THR A 376 -12.15 10.67 -21.57
C THR A 376 -13.52 10.08 -21.29
N ASP A 377 -14.60 10.85 -21.32
CA ASP A 377 -15.95 10.28 -21.10
C ASP A 377 -16.46 9.42 -22.29
N ALA A 378 -15.57 9.02 -23.21
CA ALA A 378 -15.93 8.16 -24.33
C ALA A 378 -16.21 6.73 -23.86
N THR A 379 -17.36 6.19 -24.25
CA THR A 379 -17.79 4.83 -23.90
C THR A 379 -17.82 3.88 -25.09
N TYR A 380 -17.63 2.58 -24.80
CA TYR A 380 -17.50 1.47 -25.73
C TYR A 380 -18.45 0.33 -25.34
N HIS A 381 -18.76 -0.52 -26.32
CA HIS A 381 -19.45 -1.79 -26.11
C HIS A 381 -18.50 -2.90 -25.65
N ARG A 382 -17.20 -2.78 -25.97
CA ARG A 382 -16.20 -3.76 -25.55
C ARG A 382 -16.08 -3.77 -24.03
N VAL A 383 -16.11 -4.98 -23.47
CA VAL A 383 -16.22 -5.20 -22.02
C VAL A 383 -14.85 -5.23 -21.35
N PHE A 384 -13.84 -5.74 -22.05
CA PHE A 384 -12.54 -6.04 -21.47
C PHE A 384 -11.43 -5.14 -21.97
N HIS A 385 -10.45 -4.97 -21.10
CA HIS A 385 -9.10 -4.55 -21.42
C HIS A 385 -8.15 -5.68 -21.15
N ILE A 386 -7.14 -5.78 -22.00
CA ILE A 386 -6.16 -6.84 -21.98
C ILE A 386 -4.78 -6.22 -22.13
N GLU A 387 -3.86 -6.77 -21.35
CA GLU A 387 -2.44 -6.59 -21.54
C GLU A 387 -1.82 -7.98 -21.76
N ASN A 388 -1.29 -8.21 -22.95
CA ASN A 388 -0.63 -9.46 -23.32
C ASN A 388 0.81 -9.49 -22.78
N ARG A 389 1.14 -10.53 -22.02
CA ARG A 389 2.43 -10.71 -21.33
C ARG A 389 3.16 -11.96 -21.82
N GLY A 390 2.99 -12.31 -23.09
CA GLY A 390 3.53 -13.54 -23.68
C GLY A 390 2.52 -14.66 -23.57
N LYS A 391 2.78 -15.65 -22.72
CA LYS A 391 1.84 -16.78 -22.48
C LYS A 391 0.70 -16.44 -21.50
N ASP A 392 0.80 -15.32 -20.80
CA ASP A 392 -0.18 -14.88 -19.82
C ASP A 392 -0.90 -13.64 -20.34
N LEU A 393 -2.22 -13.57 -20.16
CA LEU A 393 -3.00 -12.36 -20.40
C LEU A 393 -3.47 -11.80 -19.07
N TYR A 394 -3.16 -10.54 -18.81
CA TYR A 394 -3.85 -9.78 -17.78
C TYR A 394 -5.14 -9.23 -18.35
N VAL A 395 -6.24 -9.49 -17.68
CA VAL A 395 -7.58 -9.13 -18.13
C VAL A 395 -8.26 -8.33 -17.04
N GLN A 396 -8.87 -7.23 -17.44
CA GLN A 396 -9.61 -6.32 -16.57
C GLN A 396 -10.97 -6.02 -17.19
N LEU A 397 -12.02 -6.00 -16.38
CA LEU A 397 -13.27 -5.39 -16.81
C LEU A 397 -13.05 -3.89 -16.93
N ARG A 398 -13.46 -3.32 -18.06
CA ARG A 398 -13.37 -1.88 -18.24
C ARG A 398 -14.23 -1.19 -17.18
N PRO A 399 -13.74 -0.08 -16.60
CA PRO A 399 -14.56 0.69 -15.68
C PRO A 399 -15.73 1.34 -16.42
N THR A 400 -16.77 1.71 -15.68
CA THR A 400 -17.97 2.34 -16.23
C THR A 400 -18.29 3.65 -15.52
N GLY A 401 -19.02 4.54 -16.19
CA GLY A 401 -19.60 5.74 -15.57
C GLY A 401 -20.98 5.49 -14.91
N LYS A 402 -21.50 4.26 -15.03
CA LYS A 402 -22.86 3.88 -14.60
C LYS A 402 -22.86 2.46 -14.05
N HIS A 403 -23.89 2.10 -13.29
CA HIS A 403 -24.10 0.71 -12.88
C HIS A 403 -24.34 -0.21 -14.09
N ILE A 404 -23.73 -1.40 -14.08
CA ILE A 404 -24.05 -2.51 -15.01
C ILE A 404 -25.45 -3.07 -14.68
N PRO A 405 -26.46 -2.99 -15.58
CA PRO A 405 -27.79 -3.53 -15.33
C PRO A 405 -27.77 -5.05 -15.15
N GLU A 406 -28.58 -5.61 -14.25
CA GLU A 406 -28.66 -7.09 -14.06
C GLU A 406 -29.06 -7.84 -15.33
N THR A 407 -29.81 -7.20 -16.22
CA THR A 407 -30.31 -7.79 -17.48
C THR A 407 -29.31 -7.69 -18.63
N MET A 408 -28.17 -7.02 -18.43
CA MET A 408 -27.19 -6.77 -19.48
C MET A 408 -26.61 -8.08 -20.02
N LYS A 409 -26.43 -8.12 -21.33
CA LYS A 409 -25.90 -9.27 -22.07
C LYS A 409 -24.59 -8.93 -22.76
N VAL A 410 -23.78 -9.96 -22.98
CA VAL A 410 -22.56 -9.85 -23.79
C VAL A 410 -22.50 -10.98 -24.79
N ARG A 411 -21.79 -10.76 -25.89
CA ARG A 411 -21.60 -11.77 -26.94
C ARG A 411 -20.18 -11.82 -27.45
N ARG A 412 -19.82 -12.98 -28.01
CA ARG A 412 -18.64 -13.20 -28.86
C ARG A 412 -19.07 -13.90 -30.14
N GLY A 413 -19.23 -13.15 -31.22
CA GLY A 413 -19.84 -13.68 -32.45
C GLY A 413 -21.28 -14.16 -32.19
N ASN A 414 -21.54 -15.46 -32.39
CA ASN A 414 -22.85 -16.07 -32.17
C ASN A 414 -23.07 -16.61 -30.75
N LEU A 415 -22.02 -16.62 -29.90
CA LEU A 415 -22.12 -17.06 -28.51
C LEU A 415 -22.58 -15.90 -27.64
N VAL A 416 -23.59 -16.13 -26.79
CA VAL A 416 -24.23 -15.10 -25.97
C VAL A 416 -24.26 -15.54 -24.52
N VAL A 417 -23.89 -14.63 -23.62
CA VAL A 417 -24.12 -14.75 -22.18
C VAL A 417 -25.31 -13.84 -21.84
N GLU A 418 -26.45 -14.47 -21.56
CA GLU A 418 -27.76 -13.83 -21.39
C GLU A 418 -27.92 -13.08 -20.04
N ASP A 419 -27.04 -13.34 -19.08
CA ASP A 419 -27.14 -12.87 -17.70
C ASP A 419 -25.84 -12.22 -17.18
N PHE A 420 -25.05 -11.62 -18.08
CA PHE A 420 -23.76 -11.01 -17.74
C PHE A 420 -23.84 -10.05 -16.54
N GLY A 421 -24.88 -9.21 -16.48
CA GLY A 421 -25.09 -8.29 -15.37
C GLY A 421 -25.20 -8.96 -13.99
N ARG A 422 -25.69 -10.21 -13.93
CA ARG A 422 -25.77 -11.00 -12.69
C ARG A 422 -24.47 -11.73 -12.37
N ARG A 423 -23.56 -11.84 -13.33
CA ARG A 423 -22.25 -12.49 -13.19
C ARG A 423 -21.13 -11.52 -12.82
N VAL A 424 -21.45 -10.25 -12.62
CA VAL A 424 -20.51 -9.25 -12.10
C VAL A 424 -20.83 -8.86 -10.66
N ASP A 425 -19.80 -8.56 -9.89
CA ASP A 425 -19.90 -7.91 -8.58
C ASP A 425 -19.31 -6.51 -8.66
N PHE A 426 -19.95 -5.58 -7.95
CA PHE A 426 -19.37 -4.27 -7.71
C PHE A 426 -18.08 -4.41 -6.89
N ALA A 427 -16.96 -3.91 -7.43
CA ALA A 427 -15.66 -3.97 -6.79
C ALA A 427 -15.32 -2.67 -6.07
N GLN A 428 -15.45 -1.54 -6.77
CA GLN A 428 -15.04 -0.24 -6.25
C GLN A 428 -15.78 0.93 -6.91
N TYR A 429 -16.08 1.95 -6.11
CA TYR A 429 -16.36 3.29 -6.58
C TYR A 429 -15.07 4.08 -6.36
N LYS A 430 -14.42 4.49 -7.45
CA LYS A 430 -13.06 5.03 -7.38
C LYS A 430 -13.11 6.50 -7.00
N ASN A 431 -12.58 6.82 -5.82
CA ASN A 431 -12.46 8.21 -5.37
C ASN A 431 -11.14 8.84 -5.74
N THR A 432 -10.11 8.03 -6.00
CA THR A 432 -8.77 8.55 -6.23
C THR A 432 -7.97 7.77 -7.27
N HIS A 433 -6.90 8.37 -7.74
CA HIS A 433 -5.82 7.70 -8.50
C HIS A 433 -4.46 8.09 -7.92
N HIS A 434 -3.40 7.40 -8.33
CA HIS A 434 -2.08 7.62 -7.76
C HIS A 434 -1.39 8.86 -8.33
N HIS A 435 -0.56 9.50 -7.50
CA HIS A 435 0.34 10.58 -7.90
C HIS A 435 1.73 10.35 -7.27
N GLY A 436 2.81 10.51 -8.04
CA GLY A 436 4.18 10.13 -7.67
C GLY A 436 4.82 10.94 -6.53
N THR A 437 4.11 11.89 -5.93
CA THR A 437 4.61 12.63 -4.76
C THR A 437 4.38 11.82 -3.49
N GLY A 438 5.43 11.49 -2.76
CA GLY A 438 5.35 10.92 -1.41
C GLY A 438 5.66 11.95 -0.33
N TYR A 439 5.84 11.49 0.91
CA TYR A 439 6.19 12.35 2.04
C TYR A 439 7.13 11.64 3.02
N TYR A 440 7.98 12.43 3.67
CA TYR A 440 8.92 12.00 4.69
C TYR A 440 8.87 12.92 5.90
N ALA A 441 8.87 12.33 7.10
CA ALA A 441 8.96 13.07 8.36
C ALA A 441 9.77 12.27 9.39
N ASP A 442 10.60 12.94 10.20
CA ASP A 442 11.56 12.24 11.05
C ASP A 442 11.87 13.01 12.33
N THR A 443 11.85 12.30 13.46
CA THR A 443 12.19 12.84 14.77
C THR A 443 13.61 13.42 14.92
N ALA A 444 14.55 13.03 14.05
CA ALA A 444 15.92 13.53 14.05
C ALA A 444 16.03 14.99 13.58
N PHE A 445 15.05 15.50 12.85
CA PHE A 445 15.07 16.85 12.29
C PHE A 445 13.99 17.72 12.93
N ARG A 446 14.24 19.02 12.98
CA ARG A 446 13.22 20.03 13.25
C ARG A 446 12.55 20.48 11.96
N ALA A 447 11.35 21.03 12.08
CA ALA A 447 10.67 21.65 10.95
C ALA A 447 11.58 22.67 10.25
N GLY A 448 11.78 22.50 8.95
CA GLY A 448 12.61 23.36 8.10
C GLY A 448 14.10 23.00 8.04
N GLU A 449 14.56 21.93 8.69
CA GLU A 449 15.96 21.47 8.58
C GLU A 449 16.23 20.61 7.32
N LEU A 450 15.18 20.02 6.75
CA LEU A 450 15.24 19.28 5.48
C LEU A 450 14.91 20.19 4.29
N PRO A 451 15.37 19.86 3.07
CA PRO A 451 14.92 20.55 1.85
C PRO A 451 13.42 20.32 1.62
N ASP A 452 12.76 21.23 0.89
CA ASP A 452 11.30 21.18 0.64
C ASP A 452 10.86 19.87 -0.04
N ALA A 453 11.71 19.33 -0.93
CA ALA A 453 11.51 18.04 -1.56
C ALA A 453 12.84 17.36 -1.89
N PHE A 454 12.82 16.03 -2.01
CA PHE A 454 13.96 15.24 -2.52
C PHE A 454 13.50 13.94 -3.24
N PRO A 455 14.34 13.27 -4.05
CA PRO A 455 13.99 12.01 -4.71
C PRO A 455 13.68 10.87 -3.72
N LEU A 456 12.63 10.08 -3.96
CA LEU A 456 12.22 8.99 -3.08
C LEU A 456 13.36 7.97 -2.83
N ARG A 457 14.15 7.69 -3.87
CA ARG A 457 15.32 6.79 -3.80
C ARG A 457 16.36 7.22 -2.76
N ASP A 458 16.40 8.51 -2.38
CA ASP A 458 17.38 9.04 -1.43
C ASP A 458 17.07 8.64 0.03
N LEU A 459 15.88 8.08 0.30
CA LEU A 459 15.58 7.48 1.61
C LEU A 459 16.51 6.32 1.95
N TYR A 460 16.94 5.53 0.96
CA TYR A 460 17.86 4.42 1.15
C TYR A 460 19.22 4.88 1.72
N PRO A 461 19.97 5.79 1.07
CA PRO A 461 21.22 6.31 1.63
C PRO A 461 21.02 7.12 2.93
N MET A 462 19.86 7.74 3.15
CA MET A 462 19.53 8.38 4.44
C MET A 462 19.42 7.36 5.58
N PHE A 463 18.77 6.22 5.35
CA PHE A 463 18.70 5.15 6.35
C PHE A 463 20.09 4.56 6.63
N LEU A 464 20.93 4.36 5.62
CA LEU A 464 22.32 3.92 5.83
C LEU A 464 23.12 4.95 6.64
N ALA A 465 23.03 6.24 6.30
CA ALA A 465 23.72 7.31 7.00
C ALA A 465 23.31 7.40 8.48
N ALA A 466 22.06 7.07 8.82
CA ALA A 466 21.60 7.04 10.21
C ALA A 466 22.40 6.05 11.08
N PHE A 467 22.96 4.99 10.49
CA PHE A 467 23.83 4.02 11.15
C PHE A 467 25.32 4.25 10.87
N GLY A 468 25.70 5.41 10.35
CA GLY A 468 27.10 5.74 10.02
C GLY A 468 27.64 5.01 8.79
N ILE A 469 26.80 4.34 8.00
CA ILE A 469 27.21 3.56 6.84
C ILE A 469 27.37 4.49 5.63
N GLN A 470 28.57 4.50 5.05
CA GLN A 470 28.86 5.23 3.82
C GLN A 470 28.37 4.44 2.60
N HIS A 471 27.77 5.12 1.63
CA HIS A 471 27.25 4.50 0.42
C HIS A 471 27.45 5.41 -0.80
N GLU A 472 27.80 4.87 -1.97
CA GLU A 472 28.14 5.65 -3.17
C GLU A 472 27.03 6.66 -3.58
N ARG A 473 25.76 6.28 -3.41
CA ARG A 473 24.59 7.12 -3.73
C ARG A 473 24.47 8.37 -2.86
N GLN A 474 25.16 8.40 -1.72
CA GLN A 474 25.21 9.61 -0.89
C GLN A 474 25.88 10.78 -1.61
N ALA A 475 26.77 10.50 -2.57
CA ALA A 475 27.45 11.56 -3.32
C ALA A 475 26.49 12.34 -4.24
N THR A 476 25.42 11.70 -4.73
CA THR A 476 24.45 12.27 -5.68
C THR A 476 23.24 12.91 -5.03
N MET A 477 23.13 12.86 -3.70
CA MET A 477 22.03 13.48 -2.95
C MET A 477 22.13 15.01 -2.96
N ASP A 478 20.98 15.67 -2.80
CA ASP A 478 20.91 17.13 -2.65
C ASP A 478 21.90 17.63 -1.57
N PRO A 479 22.69 18.69 -1.82
CA PRO A 479 23.69 19.18 -0.86
C PRO A 479 23.11 19.59 0.49
N ARG A 480 21.89 20.15 0.54
CA ARG A 480 21.20 20.46 1.79
C ARG A 480 20.81 19.18 2.52
N LEU A 481 20.32 18.17 1.80
CA LEU A 481 20.00 16.87 2.38
C LEU A 481 21.24 16.20 2.96
N ARG A 482 22.36 16.18 2.22
CA ARG A 482 23.66 15.68 2.69
C ARG A 482 24.14 16.40 3.96
N SER A 483 24.07 17.73 3.94
CA SER A 483 24.42 18.55 5.10
C SER A 483 23.53 18.25 6.30
N ALA A 484 22.22 18.05 6.09
CA ALA A 484 21.28 17.74 7.17
C ALA A 484 21.58 16.39 7.83
N ILE A 485 22.00 15.38 7.04
CA ILE A 485 22.35 14.05 7.57
C ILE A 485 23.83 13.91 7.98
N GLY A 486 24.55 15.03 8.10
CA GLY A 486 25.93 15.04 8.63
C GLY A 486 27.00 14.50 7.68
N LEU A 487 26.70 14.39 6.38
CA LEU A 487 27.68 14.02 5.37
C LEU A 487 28.45 15.27 4.91
N LEU A 488 29.78 15.18 4.88
CA LEU A 488 30.64 16.26 4.38
C LEU A 488 30.29 16.56 2.89
N PRO A 489 30.45 17.82 2.44
CA PRO A 489 30.37 18.14 1.01
C PRO A 489 31.36 17.28 0.24
N ALA A 490 30.95 16.75 -0.92
CA ALA A 490 31.86 16.02 -1.81
C ALA A 490 32.90 16.97 -2.42
#